data_AF-A0AAY4E2R5-F1
#
_entry.id   AF-A0AAY4E2R5-F1
#
_cell.length_a   1.000
_cell.length_b   1.000
_cell.length_c   1.000
_cell.angle_alpha   90.00
_cell.angle_beta   90.00
_cell.angle_gamma   90.00
#
_symmetry.space_group_name_H-M   'P 1'
#
loop_
_entity.id
_entity.type
_entity.pdbx_description
1 polymer ?
#
loop_
_entity_poly.entity_id
_entity_poly.type
_entity_poly.pdbx_seq_one_letter_code
_entity_poly.pdbx_strand_id
1 'polypeptide(L)'
;TPTTRRMSPASCPPPRFPSRTPRSWLRRASRRVKANDRERHRMHNLNSAMDALRSVLPTSPDEGKLTKIETLRFAHNYIWARGHVSLCHCVLLFCTVYFFVTFCMYLQSLLYLYIMFIDSN
;
A
#
# COMPACT_ATOMS: atom_id res chain seq x y z
N THR A 1 31.64 -29.70 -8.98
CA THR A 1 31.54 -29.02 -10.29
C THR A 1 30.14 -29.18 -10.84
N PRO A 2 29.24 -28.18 -10.77
CA PRO A 2 27.91 -28.30 -11.34
C PRO A 2 27.93 -27.88 -12.81
N THR A 3 27.69 -28.85 -13.69
CA THR A 3 27.57 -28.65 -15.13
C THR A 3 26.33 -27.81 -15.44
N THR A 4 26.52 -26.52 -15.70
CA THR A 4 25.50 -25.67 -16.34
C THR A 4 25.20 -26.20 -17.73
N ARG A 5 24.11 -26.96 -17.86
CA ARG A 5 23.56 -27.39 -19.14
C ARG A 5 23.06 -26.13 -19.86
N ARG A 6 23.88 -25.59 -20.77
CA ARG A 6 23.55 -24.47 -21.64
C ARG A 6 22.31 -24.85 -22.46
N MET A 7 21.14 -24.35 -22.08
CA MET A 7 19.94 -24.46 -22.91
C MET A 7 20.20 -23.69 -24.20
N SER A 8 20.26 -24.42 -25.32
CA SER A 8 20.29 -23.83 -26.65
C SER A 8 19.07 -22.91 -26.85
N PRO A 9 19.22 -21.76 -27.52
CA PRO A 9 18.09 -20.87 -27.77
C PRO A 9 17.06 -21.62 -28.60
N ALA A 10 15.85 -21.78 -28.07
CA ALA A 10 14.72 -22.33 -28.81
C ALA A 10 14.55 -21.51 -30.09
N SER A 11 14.86 -22.13 -31.23
CA SER A 11 14.66 -21.56 -32.55
C SER A 11 13.18 -21.27 -32.71
N CYS A 12 12.81 -19.99 -32.69
CA CYS A 12 11.44 -19.58 -32.97
C CYS A 12 11.03 -20.17 -34.33
N PRO A 13 9.92 -20.92 -34.43
CA PRO A 13 9.48 -21.48 -35.69
C PRO A 13 9.23 -20.34 -36.69
N PRO A 14 9.57 -20.51 -37.98
CA PRO A 14 9.32 -19.48 -38.98
C PRO A 14 7.83 -19.17 -39.01
N PRO A 15 7.43 -17.88 -39.15
CA PRO A 15 6.03 -17.51 -39.16
C PRO A 15 5.31 -18.28 -40.28
N ARG A 16 4.30 -19.06 -39.93
CA ARG A 16 3.49 -19.82 -40.88
C ARG A 16 2.70 -18.78 -41.72
N PHE A 17 3.16 -18.52 -42.95
CA PHE A 17 2.63 -17.45 -43.79
C PHE A 17 1.28 -17.86 -44.41
N PRO A 18 0.16 -17.17 -44.12
CA PRO A 18 -0.98 -17.17 -45.03
C PRO A 18 -0.56 -16.38 -46.27
N SER A 19 -0.91 -16.86 -47.46
CA SER A 19 -0.72 -16.25 -48.78
C SER A 19 -1.16 -14.78 -48.83
N ARG A 20 -0.29 -13.86 -48.40
CA ARG A 20 -0.58 -12.42 -48.31
C ARG A 20 0.64 -11.59 -48.67
N THR A 21 0.39 -10.54 -49.46
CA THR A 21 1.42 -9.68 -50.07
C THR A 21 2.38 -9.06 -49.03
N PRO A 22 3.66 -8.81 -49.39
CA PRO A 22 4.68 -8.23 -48.49
C PRO A 22 4.24 -6.93 -47.79
N ARG A 23 3.44 -6.10 -48.48
CA ARG A 23 2.83 -4.87 -47.95
C ARG A 23 1.93 -5.10 -46.73
N SER A 24 1.22 -6.23 -46.69
CA SER A 24 0.34 -6.58 -45.56
C SER A 24 1.12 -7.00 -44.31
N TRP A 25 2.29 -7.62 -44.50
CA TRP A 25 3.19 -8.03 -43.43
C TRP A 25 3.86 -6.83 -42.77
N LEU A 26 4.39 -5.90 -43.57
CA LEU A 26 4.96 -4.65 -43.06
C LEU A 26 3.93 -3.84 -42.27
N ARG A 27 2.69 -3.76 -42.74
CA ARG A 27 1.59 -3.11 -42.02
C ARG A 27 1.27 -3.81 -40.69
N ARG A 28 1.29 -5.15 -40.64
CA ARG A 28 1.10 -5.92 -39.40
C ARG A 28 2.28 -5.72 -38.44
N ALA A 29 3.51 -5.74 -38.93
CA ALA A 29 4.70 -5.50 -38.13
C ALA A 29 4.69 -4.09 -37.52
N SER A 30 4.38 -3.06 -38.32
CA SER A 30 4.22 -1.68 -37.83
C SER A 30 3.14 -1.57 -36.73
N ARG A 31 1.99 -2.24 -36.89
CA ARG A 31 0.96 -2.30 -35.85
C ARG A 31 1.43 -2.98 -34.56
N ARG A 32 2.21 -4.06 -34.69
CA ARG A 32 2.82 -4.76 -33.54
C ARG A 32 3.81 -3.86 -32.80
N VAL A 33 4.70 -3.17 -33.51
CA VAL A 33 5.66 -2.23 -32.91
C VAL A 33 4.93 -1.13 -32.16
N LYS A 34 3.95 -0.47 -32.81
CA LYS A 34 3.13 0.56 -32.15
C LYS A 34 2.38 0.03 -30.93
N ALA A 35 1.90 -1.21 -30.95
CA ALA A 35 1.23 -1.82 -29.81
C ALA A 35 2.21 -2.10 -28.65
N ASN A 36 3.38 -2.64 -28.95
CA ASN A 36 4.43 -2.89 -27.96
C ASN A 36 4.91 -1.58 -27.31
N ASP A 37 5.10 -0.51 -28.10
CA ASP A 37 5.50 0.77 -27.54
C ASP A 37 4.43 1.32 -26.61
N ARG A 38 3.14 1.24 -26.97
CA ARG A 38 2.07 1.62 -26.04
C ARG A 38 2.11 0.83 -24.73
N GLU A 39 2.34 -0.49 -24.80
CA GLU A 39 2.42 -1.31 -23.60
C GLU A 39 3.65 -0.98 -22.75
N ARG A 40 4.80 -0.67 -23.37
CA ARG A 40 5.98 -0.18 -22.65
C ARG A 40 5.67 1.11 -21.89
N HIS A 41 5.02 2.08 -22.54
CA HIS A 41 4.61 3.33 -21.88
C HIS A 41 3.64 3.06 -20.72
N ARG A 42 2.66 2.17 -20.91
CA ARG A 42 1.74 1.74 -19.85
C ARG A 42 2.50 1.14 -18.66
N MET A 43 3.48 0.28 -18.93
CA MET A 43 4.30 -0.34 -17.90
C MET A 43 5.25 0.65 -17.21
N HIS A 44 5.79 1.63 -17.92
CA HIS A 44 6.56 2.72 -17.31
C HIS A 44 5.70 3.51 -16.32
N ASN A 45 4.48 3.90 -16.72
CA ASN A 45 3.56 4.62 -15.83
C ASN A 45 3.22 3.80 -14.58
N LEU A 46 2.94 2.49 -14.74
CA LEU A 46 2.67 1.59 -13.62
C LEU A 46 3.87 1.47 -12.68
N ASN A 47 5.07 1.34 -13.23
CA ASN A 47 6.28 1.22 -12.43
C ASN A 47 6.60 2.53 -11.69
N SER A 48 6.38 3.69 -12.32
CA SER A 48 6.52 5.00 -11.66
C SER A 48 5.55 5.16 -10.49
N ALA A 49 4.29 4.75 -10.65
CA ALA A 49 3.31 4.75 -9.56
C ALA A 49 3.73 3.80 -8.41
N MET A 50 4.32 2.66 -8.76
CA MET A 50 4.83 1.71 -7.77
C MET A 50 6.01 2.26 -6.97
N ASP A 51 6.90 3.00 -7.63
CA ASP A 51 8.03 3.66 -6.97
C ASP A 51 7.58 4.84 -6.11
N ALA A 52 6.56 5.60 -6.54
CA ALA A 52 5.91 6.61 -5.70
C ALA A 52 5.29 5.99 -4.43
N LEU A 53 4.64 4.83 -4.55
CA LEU A 53 4.14 4.10 -3.38
C LEU A 53 5.28 3.72 -2.43
N ARG A 54 6.41 3.21 -2.94
CA ARG A 54 7.57 2.89 -2.08
C ARG A 54 8.09 4.11 -1.33
N SER A 55 8.11 5.29 -1.95
CA SER A 55 8.63 6.51 -1.33
C SER A 55 7.82 7.00 -0.12
N VAL A 56 6.54 6.62 -0.02
CA VAL A 56 5.67 7.01 1.10
C VAL A 56 5.57 5.95 2.19
N LEU A 57 6.13 4.75 1.95
CA LEU A 57 6.14 3.68 2.94
C LEU A 57 7.29 3.88 3.93
N PRO A 58 7.07 3.66 5.23
CA PRO A 58 8.14 3.74 6.23
C PRO A 58 9.06 2.52 6.12
N THR A 59 10.09 2.60 5.27
CA THR A 59 11.14 1.59 5.12
C THR A 59 12.51 2.19 5.43
N SER A 60 13.40 1.41 6.04
CA SER A 60 14.76 1.89 6.31
C SER A 60 15.56 1.99 5.01
N PRO A 61 16.52 2.93 4.88
CA PRO A 61 17.33 3.07 3.67
C PRO A 61 18.28 1.89 3.42
N ASP A 62 18.51 1.04 4.44
CA ASP A 62 19.39 -0.14 4.38
C ASP A 62 18.63 -1.41 3.93
N GLU A 63 17.30 -1.41 4.09
CA GLU A 63 16.42 -2.40 3.51
C GLU A 63 16.31 -2.16 2.00
N GLY A 64 16.99 -2.98 1.21
CA GLY A 64 16.95 -2.88 -0.25
C GLY A 64 15.54 -2.83 -0.86
N LYS A 65 15.46 -2.49 -2.15
CA LYS A 65 14.17 -2.23 -2.83
C LYS A 65 13.20 -3.42 -2.75
N LEU A 66 12.08 -3.22 -2.04
CA LEU A 66 11.00 -4.20 -1.93
C LEU A 66 10.45 -4.64 -3.29
N THR A 67 10.13 -5.93 -3.43
CA THR A 67 9.44 -6.47 -4.61
C THR A 67 8.02 -5.89 -4.71
N LYS A 68 7.37 -6.09 -5.87
CA LYS A 68 6.02 -5.57 -6.09
C LYS A 68 5.00 -6.12 -5.09
N ILE A 69 5.04 -7.42 -4.82
CA ILE A 69 4.10 -8.05 -3.89
C ILE A 69 4.34 -7.62 -2.44
N GLU A 70 5.61 -7.50 -2.03
CA GLU A 70 5.98 -7.04 -0.69
C GLU A 70 5.52 -5.61 -0.45
N THR A 71 5.76 -4.71 -1.41
CA THR A 71 5.33 -3.32 -1.33
C THR A 71 3.82 -3.20 -1.15
N LEU A 72 3.01 -3.98 -1.89
CA LEU A 72 1.56 -3.95 -1.77
C LEU A 72 1.07 -4.47 -0.41
N ARG A 73 1.65 -5.58 0.06
CA ARG A 73 1.35 -6.14 1.38
C ARG A 73 1.72 -5.17 2.49
N PHE A 74 2.89 -4.55 2.39
CA PHE A 74 3.37 -3.58 3.37
C PHE A 74 2.47 -2.33 3.41
N ALA A 75 2.08 -1.81 2.24
CA ALA A 75 1.16 -0.68 2.15
C ALA A 75 -0.19 -0.95 2.80
N HIS A 76 -0.79 -2.11 2.53
CA HIS A 76 -2.05 -2.52 3.15
C HIS A 76 -1.93 -2.56 4.69
N ASN A 77 -0.89 -3.23 5.19
CA ASN A 77 -0.66 -3.36 6.63
C ASN A 77 -0.36 -2.02 7.28
N TYR A 78 0.38 -1.13 6.60
CA TYR A 78 0.67 0.20 7.10
C TYR A 78 -0.60 1.05 7.27
N ILE A 79 -1.48 1.07 6.27
CA ILE A 79 -2.78 1.78 6.35
C ILE A 79 -3.62 1.20 7.48
N TRP A 80 -3.72 -0.13 7.58
CA TRP A 80 -4.45 -0.82 8.63
C TRP A 80 -3.94 -0.45 10.03
N ALA A 81 -2.63 -0.58 10.26
CA ALA A 81 -2.01 -0.29 11.55
C ALA A 81 -2.16 1.18 11.94
N ARG A 82 -1.96 2.11 10.99
CA ARG A 82 -2.11 3.55 11.22
C ARG A 82 -3.55 3.91 11.62
N GLY A 83 -4.55 3.27 11.02
CA GLY A 83 -5.96 3.42 11.42
C GLY A 83 -6.24 2.93 12.85
N HIS A 84 -5.74 1.74 13.20
CA HIS A 84 -5.87 1.18 14.55
C HIS A 84 -5.24 2.07 15.63
N VAL A 85 -4.05 2.61 15.39
CA VAL A 85 -3.36 3.51 16.34
C VAL A 85 -4.16 4.80 16.54
N SER A 86 -4.67 5.41 15.46
CA SER A 86 -5.51 6.60 15.56
C SER A 86 -6.80 6.33 16.36
N LEU A 87 -7.43 5.18 16.13
CA LEU A 87 -8.66 4.81 16.84
C LEU A 87 -8.40 4.55 18.33
N CYS A 88 -7.31 3.84 18.66
CA CYS A 88 -6.89 3.64 20.05
C CYS A 88 -6.63 4.97 20.76
N HIS A 89 -5.92 5.91 20.11
CA HIS A 89 -5.65 7.21 20.71
C HIS A 89 -6.93 8.00 20.97
N CYS A 90 -7.86 8.02 20.01
CA CYS A 90 -9.18 8.63 20.21
C CYS A 90 -9.96 7.98 21.36
N VAL A 91 -9.98 6.65 21.45
CA VAL A 91 -10.69 5.92 22.53
C VAL A 91 -10.06 6.22 23.90
N LEU A 92 -8.74 6.26 23.99
CA LEU A 92 -8.04 6.58 25.24
C LEU A 92 -8.30 8.03 25.67
N LEU A 93 -8.27 8.98 24.74
CA LEU A 93 -8.62 10.37 25.02
C LEU A 93 -10.08 10.50 25.47
N PHE A 94 -11.00 9.81 24.81
CA PHE A 94 -12.41 9.84 25.18
C PHE A 94 -12.64 9.22 26.58
N CYS A 95 -12.04 8.06 26.86
CA CYS A 95 -12.11 7.43 28.18
C CYS A 95 -11.51 8.30 29.27
N THR A 96 -10.33 8.88 29.06
CA THR A 96 -9.67 9.73 30.06
C THR A 96 -10.47 10.98 30.37
N VAL A 97 -10.97 11.68 29.35
CA VAL A 97 -11.82 12.87 29.52
C VAL A 97 -13.14 12.49 30.19
N TYR A 98 -13.81 11.44 29.73
CA TYR A 98 -15.09 11.02 30.29
C TYR A 98 -14.97 10.59 31.75
N PHE A 99 -13.95 9.80 32.08
CA PHE A 99 -13.70 9.34 33.44
C PHE A 99 -13.33 10.51 34.36
N PHE A 100 -12.49 11.43 33.89
CA PHE A 100 -12.13 12.64 34.64
C PHE A 100 -13.33 13.53 34.93
N VAL A 101 -14.16 13.82 33.92
CA VAL A 101 -15.36 14.65 34.10
C VAL A 101 -16.36 14.00 35.05
N THR A 102 -16.60 12.69 34.89
CA THR A 102 -17.51 11.93 35.76
C THR A 102 -17.00 11.92 37.20
N PHE A 103 -15.70 11.69 37.40
CA PHE A 103 -15.07 11.69 38.72
C PHE A 103 -15.13 13.08 39.39
N CYS A 104 -14.84 14.15 38.67
CA CYS A 104 -14.97 15.52 39.18
C CYS A 104 -16.42 15.86 39.56
N MET A 105 -17.40 15.52 38.72
CA MET A 105 -18.83 15.74 39.04
C MET A 105 -19.28 14.95 40.27
N TYR A 106 -18.78 13.73 40.45
CA TYR A 106 -19.06 12.90 41.62
C TYR A 106 -18.44 13.51 42.89
N LEU A 107 -17.16 13.90 42.85
CA LEU A 107 -16.50 14.59 43.96
C LEU A 107 -17.17 15.91 44.32
N GLN A 108 -17.59 16.69 43.33
CA GLN A 108 -18.34 17.93 43.54
C GLN A 108 -19.65 17.64 44.29
N SER A 109 -20.38 16.61 43.87
CA SER A 109 -21.63 16.21 44.52
C SER A 109 -21.42 15.75 45.96
N LEU A 110 -20.36 14.97 46.22
CA LEU A 110 -19.99 14.56 47.57
C LEU A 110 -19.57 15.74 48.44
N LEU A 111 -18.80 16.69 47.89
CA LEU A 111 -18.40 17.89 48.60
C LEU A 111 -19.63 18.74 48.98
N TYR A 112 -20.59 18.91 48.06
CA TYR A 112 -21.85 19.59 48.34
C TYR A 112 -22.65 18.90 49.46
N LEU A 113 -22.75 17.57 49.40
CA LEU A 113 -23.46 16.81 50.43
C LEU A 113 -22.76 16.93 51.79
N TYR A 114 -21.43 16.90 51.80
CA TYR A 114 -20.63 17.09 53.02
C TYR A 114 -20.82 18.49 53.61
N ILE A 115 -20.77 19.55 52.79
CA ILE A 115 -21.01 20.93 53.26
C ILE A 115 -22.42 21.06 53.84
N MET A 116 -23.45 20.53 53.16
CA MET A 116 -24.83 20.53 53.68
C MET A 116 -24.98 19.77 55.01
N PHE A 117 -24.21 18.70 55.20
CA PHE A 117 -24.20 17.94 56.45
C PHE A 117 -23.54 18.69 57.61
N ILE A 118 -22.48 19.45 57.32
CA ILE A 118 -21.83 20.34 58.29
C ILE A 118 -22.74 21.51 58.68
N ASP A 119 -23.44 22.13 57.74
CA ASP A 119 -24.39 23.22 58.03
C ASP A 119 -25.64 22.74 58.82
N SER A 120 -25.95 21.44 58.78
CA SER A 120 -27.08 20.84 59.49
C SER A 120 -26.75 20.28 60.89
N ASN A 121 -25.47 20.27 61.30
CA ASN A 121 -25.03 19.86 62.65
C ASN A 121 -24.54 21.07 63.45
#